data_AF-A0A0D2F9B5-F1
#
_entry.id   AF-A0A0D2F9B5-F1
#
_cell.length_a   1.000
_cell.length_b   1.000
_cell.length_c   1.000
_cell.angle_alpha   90.00
_cell.angle_beta   90.00
_cell.angle_gamma   90.00
#
_symmetry.space_group_name_H-M   'P 1'
#
loop_
_entity.id
_entity.type
_entity.pdbx_description
1 polymer ?
#
loop_
_entity_poly.entity_id
_entity_poly.type
_entity_poly.pdbx_seq_one_letter_code
_entity_poly.pdbx_strand_id
1 'polypeptide(L)'
;MAPPFRADQVGSLLRPKSLVEARKRSLLPRDSLRAGPKDDEGEGEGKDDGATANDPHSQDVDPMEVLKTEQDRAIRDVVSDQLARHVLPVTTGEYERSIFYGNFFESLSGFEMRYTPMSDFKTGFPTNRPLLEWGVPGRDAGFPTSGAVRLAKPAYLDDWLYLRSLLPEGRWGDAKMTVPPPGWWHIQLKEPFDRALYATDEALLRDLSAALRTEILTLYDNGLRVVQVDDPNLSFFCDEEWIATCKDENVDLDRLLELYVKSHTDAVADLPPDLTMGVHICRGNFPNGVGLASGSYERIAKKIFTETPYTVFYLEFDSPRAGDFEPLKYLPVDKAVVLGVVTTKSAEMEDLAALKDRVYQAADVIARGQGGGRTREDALRDNLAVSPQCGFASDHSEGGVGMTRERMWEKLDLVKRLSEDIWPGWNSR
;
A
#
# COMPACT_ATOMS: atom_id res chain seq x y z
N MET A 1 18.89 -6.12 12.87
CA MET A 1 19.32 -4.79 12.39
C MET A 1 18.33 -3.78 12.94
N ALA A 2 18.78 -2.64 13.47
CA ALA A 2 17.86 -1.59 13.89
C ALA A 2 17.06 -1.07 12.67
N PRO A 3 15.78 -0.66 12.84
CA PRO A 3 15.02 -0.08 11.74
C PRO A 3 15.73 1.17 11.20
N PRO A 4 15.62 1.45 9.89
CA PRO A 4 16.32 2.59 9.26
C PRO A 4 15.84 3.94 9.82
N PHE A 5 14.57 4.02 10.22
CA PHE A 5 13.97 5.22 10.82
C PHE A 5 13.24 4.83 12.12
N ARG A 6 13.27 5.70 13.14
CA ARG A 6 12.52 5.49 14.39
C ARG A 6 11.15 6.13 14.36
N ALA A 7 11.03 7.31 13.76
CA ALA A 7 9.79 7.86 13.25
C ALA A 7 9.76 7.55 11.75
N ASP A 8 8.86 6.65 11.34
CA ASP A 8 8.64 6.26 9.96
C ASP A 8 7.21 6.65 9.54
N GLN A 9 6.88 6.51 8.26
CA GLN A 9 5.55 6.70 7.70
C GLN A 9 5.31 5.67 6.60
N VAL A 10 4.08 5.18 6.43
CA VAL A 10 3.83 4.03 5.55
C VAL A 10 4.11 4.33 4.08
N GLY A 11 3.66 5.47 3.54
CA GLY A 11 3.86 5.78 2.12
C GLY A 11 2.99 6.94 1.66
N SER A 12 1.69 6.68 1.53
CA SER A 12 0.74 7.63 0.95
C SER A 12 0.37 8.80 1.86
N LEU A 13 0.17 9.96 1.24
CA LEU A 13 -0.18 11.22 1.89
C LEU A 13 -1.47 11.81 1.30
N LEU A 14 -2.11 12.73 2.02
CA LEU A 14 -3.30 13.44 1.54
C LEU A 14 -2.95 14.36 0.36
N ARG A 15 -3.48 14.02 -0.80
CA ARG A 15 -3.29 14.75 -2.06
C ARG A 15 -3.84 16.18 -1.97
N PRO A 16 -3.16 17.19 -2.55
CA PRO A 16 -3.74 18.52 -2.66
C PRO A 16 -4.96 18.51 -3.57
N LYS A 17 -5.92 19.41 -3.31
CA LYS A 17 -7.16 19.51 -4.10
C LYS A 17 -6.90 19.66 -5.59
N SER A 18 -5.86 20.39 -5.99
CA SER A 18 -5.53 20.58 -7.41
C SER A 18 -5.22 19.27 -8.12
N LEU A 19 -4.47 18.37 -7.47
CA LEU A 19 -4.14 17.05 -8.01
C LEU A 19 -5.37 16.14 -8.09
N VAL A 20 -6.23 16.15 -7.06
CA VAL A 20 -7.49 15.39 -7.07
C VAL A 20 -8.38 15.83 -8.23
N GLU A 21 -8.53 17.13 -8.45
CA GLU A 21 -9.33 17.68 -9.55
C GLU A 21 -8.69 17.44 -10.92
N ALA A 22 -7.37 17.56 -11.05
CA ALA A 22 -6.66 17.21 -12.28
C ALA A 22 -6.87 15.74 -12.66
N ARG A 23 -6.81 14.84 -11.67
CA ARG A 23 -7.05 13.41 -11.88
C ARG A 23 -8.49 13.13 -12.31
N LYS A 24 -9.48 13.73 -11.65
CA LYS A 24 -10.88 13.63 -12.08
C LYS A 24 -11.07 14.06 -13.53
N ARG A 25 -10.43 15.15 -13.95
CA ARG A 25 -10.49 15.63 -15.34
C ARG A 25 -9.78 14.71 -16.33
N SER A 26 -8.68 14.07 -15.94
CA SER A 26 -7.99 13.09 -16.79
C SER A 26 -8.76 11.76 -16.94
N LEU A 27 -9.62 11.46 -15.95
CA LEU A 27 -10.52 10.31 -15.95
C LEU A 27 -11.86 10.60 -16.63
N LEU A 28 -12.14 11.88 -16.98
CA LEU A 28 -13.27 12.19 -17.85
C LEU A 28 -13.01 11.54 -19.22
N PRO A 29 -13.99 10.84 -19.81
CA PRO A 29 -13.73 9.98 -20.95
C PRO A 29 -13.17 10.77 -22.13
N ARG A 30 -12.23 10.14 -22.86
CA ARG A 30 -12.30 10.19 -24.33
C ARG A 30 -13.74 9.81 -24.67
N ASP A 31 -14.48 10.74 -25.24
CA ASP A 31 -15.91 10.65 -25.51
C ASP A 31 -16.38 9.24 -25.91
N SER A 32 -17.57 8.88 -25.43
CA SER A 32 -18.38 7.70 -25.82
C SER A 32 -18.11 6.36 -25.09
N LEU A 33 -18.47 6.31 -23.80
CA LEU A 33 -18.95 5.07 -23.20
C LEU A 33 -20.47 5.14 -22.98
N ARG A 34 -21.18 4.59 -23.97
CA ARG A 34 -22.35 3.72 -23.77
C ARG A 34 -23.47 4.31 -22.90
N ALA A 35 -24.23 5.24 -23.48
CA ALA A 35 -25.66 5.06 -23.38
C ALA A 35 -25.97 3.71 -24.06
N GLY A 36 -26.56 2.77 -23.32
CA GLY A 36 -27.18 1.59 -23.92
C GLY A 36 -28.20 2.00 -24.99
N PRO A 37 -28.68 1.07 -25.83
CA PRO A 37 -29.76 1.38 -26.76
C PRO A 37 -30.89 2.06 -25.98
N LYS A 38 -31.18 3.31 -26.32
CA LYS A 38 -32.41 3.95 -25.86
C LYS A 38 -33.52 3.22 -26.59
N ASP A 39 -34.41 2.60 -25.83
CA ASP A 39 -35.63 2.02 -26.35
C ASP A 39 -36.37 3.09 -27.15
N ASP A 40 -36.62 2.76 -28.41
CA ASP A 40 -37.27 3.58 -29.40
C ASP A 40 -38.79 3.41 -29.20
N GLU A 41 -39.40 4.22 -28.33
CA GLU A 41 -40.84 4.46 -28.33
C GLU A 41 -41.15 5.92 -27.95
N GLY A 42 -41.65 6.70 -28.91
CA GLY A 42 -42.43 7.91 -28.63
C GLY A 42 -42.05 9.15 -29.43
N GLU A 43 -42.80 9.39 -30.51
CA GLU A 43 -42.82 10.58 -31.35
C GLU A 43 -42.97 11.91 -30.58
N GLY A 44 -42.33 12.99 -31.07
CA GLY A 44 -42.60 14.35 -30.62
C GLY A 44 -41.65 15.41 -31.19
N GLU A 45 -42.09 16.10 -32.25
CA GLU A 45 -41.41 17.22 -32.91
C GLU A 45 -41.14 18.42 -31.99
N GLY A 46 -40.00 19.10 -32.18
CA GLY A 46 -39.74 20.42 -31.58
C GLY A 46 -38.35 20.97 -31.91
N LYS A 47 -38.30 21.90 -32.87
CA LYS A 47 -37.14 22.75 -33.20
C LYS A 47 -36.77 23.66 -32.01
N ASP A 48 -35.49 23.86 -31.74
CA ASP A 48 -34.94 25.22 -31.58
C ASP A 48 -33.42 25.26 -31.79
N ASP A 49 -32.99 26.31 -32.48
CA ASP A 49 -31.63 26.59 -32.93
C ASP A 49 -30.83 27.31 -31.83
N GLY A 50 -29.64 26.80 -31.50
CA GLY A 50 -28.76 27.38 -30.50
C GLY A 50 -27.30 27.06 -30.76
N ALA A 51 -26.77 27.50 -31.90
CA ALA A 51 -25.35 27.43 -32.23
C ALA A 51 -24.53 28.29 -31.25
N THR A 52 -23.92 27.68 -30.24
CA THR A 52 -22.82 28.30 -29.49
C THR A 52 -21.55 28.20 -30.31
N ALA A 53 -21.05 29.36 -30.72
CA ALA A 53 -19.83 29.53 -31.48
C ALA A 53 -18.62 28.89 -30.78
N ASN A 54 -17.85 28.12 -31.56
CA ASN A 54 -16.49 27.72 -31.21
C ASN A 54 -15.63 28.98 -31.01
N ASP A 55 -15.17 29.20 -29.79
CA ASP A 55 -14.07 30.12 -29.48
C ASP A 55 -12.76 29.46 -29.96
N PRO A 56 -12.02 30.03 -30.93
CA PRO A 56 -10.81 29.43 -31.47
C PRO A 56 -9.55 29.72 -30.62
N HIS A 57 -9.68 30.09 -29.34
CA HIS A 57 -8.55 30.44 -28.45
C HIS A 57 -8.45 29.67 -27.12
N SER A 58 -9.24 28.62 -26.86
CA SER A 58 -8.85 27.66 -25.82
C SER A 58 -7.81 26.70 -26.40
N GLN A 59 -6.54 26.87 -26.01
CA GLN A 59 -5.57 25.79 -26.18
C GLN A 59 -6.10 24.58 -25.41
N ASP A 60 -6.61 23.57 -26.11
CA ASP A 60 -6.96 22.27 -25.53
C ASP A 60 -5.67 21.60 -25.06
N VAL A 61 -5.25 21.93 -23.83
CA VAL A 61 -4.13 21.25 -23.17
C VAL A 61 -4.59 19.81 -22.88
N ASP A 62 -3.80 18.83 -23.30
CA ASP A 62 -4.08 17.42 -23.06
C ASP A 62 -4.31 17.18 -21.55
N PRO A 63 -5.49 16.67 -21.13
CA PRO A 63 -5.77 16.39 -19.72
C PRO A 63 -4.71 15.51 -19.04
N MET A 64 -4.02 14.65 -19.80
CA MET A 64 -2.93 13.83 -19.29
C MET A 64 -1.65 14.64 -19.04
N GLU A 65 -1.36 15.63 -19.88
CA GLU A 65 -0.25 16.57 -19.68
C GLU A 65 -0.50 17.49 -18.48
N VAL A 66 -1.76 17.94 -18.31
CA VAL A 66 -2.19 18.68 -17.12
C VAL A 66 -2.03 17.83 -15.86
N LEU A 67 -2.49 16.57 -15.89
CA LEU A 67 -2.32 15.66 -14.75
C LEU A 67 -0.85 15.49 -14.39
N LYS A 68 0.00 15.19 -15.37
CA LYS A 68 1.44 15.00 -15.14
C LYS A 68 2.09 16.25 -14.53
N THR A 69 1.77 17.42 -15.06
CA THR A 69 2.27 18.71 -14.54
C THR A 69 1.84 18.93 -13.08
N GLU A 70 0.59 18.62 -12.76
CA GLU A 70 0.05 18.73 -11.40
C GLU A 70 0.63 17.68 -10.44
N GLN A 71 0.91 16.48 -10.93
CA GLN A 71 1.61 15.42 -10.17
C GLN A 71 3.03 15.87 -9.82
N ASP A 72 3.81 16.29 -10.82
CA ASP A 72 5.20 16.72 -10.62
C ASP A 72 5.28 17.89 -9.63
N ARG A 73 4.36 18.85 -9.74
CA ARG A 73 4.26 19.97 -8.78
C ARG A 73 3.92 19.48 -7.38
N ALA A 74 2.86 18.68 -7.24
CA ALA A 74 2.41 18.20 -5.94
C ALA A 74 3.47 17.32 -5.23
N ILE A 75 4.21 16.50 -5.99
CA ILE A 75 5.32 15.70 -5.47
C ILE A 75 6.46 16.60 -5.01
N ARG A 76 6.84 17.61 -5.79
CA ARG A 76 7.87 18.58 -5.38
C ARG A 76 7.49 19.28 -4.08
N ASP A 77 6.25 19.73 -3.97
CA ASP A 77 5.76 20.45 -2.80
C ASP A 77 5.73 19.54 -1.57
N VAL A 78 5.22 18.31 -1.67
CA VAL A 78 5.14 17.38 -0.53
C VAL A 78 6.52 16.88 -0.10
N VAL A 79 7.47 16.71 -1.02
CA VAL A 79 8.87 16.40 -0.70
C VAL A 79 9.51 17.57 0.04
N SER A 80 9.30 18.80 -0.43
CA SER A 80 9.77 20.01 0.25
C SER A 80 9.19 20.13 1.66
N ASP A 81 7.89 19.87 1.85
CA ASP A 81 7.23 19.89 3.15
C ASP A 81 7.85 18.85 4.10
N GLN A 82 8.06 17.62 3.65
CA GLN A 82 8.69 16.57 4.47
C GLN A 82 10.11 16.95 4.89
N LEU A 83 10.91 17.49 3.96
CA LEU A 83 12.28 17.93 4.25
C LEU A 83 12.30 19.09 5.26
N ALA A 84 11.46 20.11 5.07
CA ALA A 84 11.37 21.27 5.96
C ALA A 84 10.89 20.87 7.37
N ARG A 85 10.07 19.83 7.47
CA ARG A 85 9.56 19.30 8.73
C ARG A 85 10.42 18.19 9.31
N HIS A 86 11.49 17.75 8.65
CA HIS A 86 12.28 16.57 9.04
C HIS A 86 11.42 15.31 9.23
N VAL A 87 10.45 15.08 8.33
CA VAL A 87 9.68 13.84 8.28
C VAL A 87 10.46 12.83 7.43
N LEU A 88 10.75 11.67 8.01
CA LEU A 88 11.45 10.56 7.36
C LEU A 88 10.62 9.27 7.47
N PRO A 89 10.84 8.29 6.57
CA PRO A 89 11.50 8.46 5.27
C PRO A 89 10.77 9.46 4.38
N VAL A 90 11.45 10.06 3.40
CA VAL A 90 10.82 10.90 2.38
C VAL A 90 10.13 10.01 1.35
N THR A 91 8.86 10.30 1.04
CA THR A 91 8.09 9.61 -0.01
C THR A 91 7.50 10.62 -1.00
N THR A 92 7.02 10.14 -2.15
CA THR A 92 6.22 10.97 -3.08
C THR A 92 4.78 11.21 -2.59
N GLY A 93 4.39 10.62 -1.45
CA GLY A 93 2.99 10.53 -1.03
C GLY A 93 2.12 9.66 -1.94
N GLU A 94 2.72 8.91 -2.89
CA GLU A 94 2.05 8.13 -3.94
C GLU A 94 1.17 8.97 -4.87
N TYR A 95 1.54 10.23 -5.10
CA TYR A 95 0.74 11.19 -5.87
C TYR A 95 0.67 10.86 -7.37
N GLU A 96 1.70 10.20 -7.89
CA GLU A 96 1.77 9.61 -9.22
C GLU A 96 0.69 8.53 -9.44
N ARG A 97 0.33 7.79 -8.39
CA ARG A 97 -0.60 6.65 -8.44
C ARG A 97 -2.03 7.06 -8.08
N SER A 98 -3.00 6.41 -8.73
CA SER A 98 -4.42 6.47 -8.33
C SER A 98 -4.72 5.52 -7.17
N ILE A 99 -4.05 4.37 -7.16
CA ILE A 99 -4.19 3.29 -6.17
C ILE A 99 -2.80 2.70 -5.90
N PHE A 100 -2.57 2.18 -4.70
CA PHE A 100 -1.23 1.77 -4.24
C PHE A 100 -0.47 0.82 -5.19
N TYR A 101 -1.17 -0.06 -5.91
CA TYR A 101 -0.58 -0.99 -6.87
C TYR A 101 -0.49 -0.48 -8.31
N GLY A 102 -0.97 0.73 -8.59
CA GLY A 102 -1.03 1.27 -9.94
C GLY A 102 0.33 1.27 -10.64
N ASN A 103 0.30 1.15 -11.96
CA ASN A 103 1.45 1.05 -12.89
C ASN A 103 2.17 -0.30 -12.90
N PHE A 104 2.18 -1.08 -11.81
CA PHE A 104 2.96 -2.32 -11.78
C PHE A 104 2.37 -3.39 -12.69
N PHE A 105 1.11 -3.75 -12.50
CA PHE A 105 0.47 -4.82 -13.27
C PHE A 105 0.33 -4.46 -14.75
N GLU A 106 0.11 -3.18 -15.07
CA GLU A 106 0.06 -2.63 -16.43
C GLU A 106 1.44 -2.64 -17.13
N SER A 107 2.52 -2.78 -16.37
CA SER A 107 3.89 -2.84 -16.89
C SER A 107 4.38 -4.28 -17.15
N LEU A 108 3.52 -5.28 -16.94
CA LEU A 108 3.84 -6.68 -17.14
C LEU A 108 3.47 -7.13 -18.57
N SER A 109 4.38 -7.84 -19.24
CA SER A 109 4.04 -8.60 -20.45
C SER A 109 3.35 -9.90 -20.06
N GLY A 110 2.37 -10.34 -20.86
CA GLY A 110 1.62 -11.57 -20.60
C GLY A 110 0.58 -11.44 -19.48
N PHE A 111 0.28 -10.21 -19.05
CA PHE A 111 -0.69 -9.89 -18.02
C PHE A 111 -1.51 -8.66 -18.45
N GLU A 112 -2.80 -8.63 -18.14
CA GLU A 112 -3.70 -7.54 -18.55
C GLU A 112 -4.65 -7.18 -17.42
N MET A 113 -4.84 -5.87 -17.23
CA MET A 113 -5.87 -5.29 -16.38
C MET A 113 -7.15 -5.11 -17.20
N ARG A 114 -8.27 -5.67 -16.73
CA ARG A 114 -9.56 -5.55 -17.42
C ARG A 114 -10.71 -5.41 -16.45
N TYR A 115 -11.75 -4.71 -16.90
CA TYR A 115 -13.00 -4.62 -16.15
C TYR A 115 -13.59 -6.01 -15.93
N THR A 116 -13.86 -6.32 -14.67
CA THR A 116 -14.33 -7.63 -14.22
C THR A 116 -15.59 -7.45 -13.38
N PRO A 117 -16.70 -8.13 -13.72
CA PRO A 117 -17.92 -8.06 -12.93
C PRO A 117 -17.71 -8.59 -11.51
N MET A 118 -18.42 -8.03 -10.52
CA MET A 118 -18.32 -8.51 -9.14
C MET A 118 -18.71 -9.98 -8.97
N SER A 119 -19.46 -10.57 -9.91
CA SER A 119 -19.79 -12.01 -9.94
C SER A 119 -18.57 -12.92 -10.01
N ASP A 120 -17.45 -12.44 -10.55
CA ASP A 120 -16.25 -13.22 -10.80
C ASP A 120 -15.26 -13.13 -9.63
N PHE A 121 -15.54 -12.25 -8.67
CA PHE A 121 -14.81 -12.10 -7.42
C PHE A 121 -15.39 -12.99 -6.32
N LYS A 122 -14.56 -13.38 -5.35
CA LYS A 122 -14.99 -14.10 -4.15
C LYS A 122 -15.77 -13.16 -3.23
N THR A 123 -17.04 -13.46 -2.98
CA THR A 123 -17.96 -12.55 -2.29
C THR A 123 -17.66 -12.37 -0.80
N GLY A 124 -17.16 -13.42 -0.14
CA GLY A 124 -16.75 -13.34 1.28
C GLY A 124 -15.38 -12.74 1.51
N PHE A 125 -14.64 -12.36 0.45
CA PHE A 125 -13.29 -11.84 0.59
C PHE A 125 -13.29 -10.39 1.10
N PRO A 126 -12.41 -10.00 2.04
CA PRO A 126 -12.51 -8.72 2.75
C PRO A 126 -12.58 -7.46 1.88
N THR A 127 -11.84 -7.39 0.78
CA THR A 127 -11.89 -6.24 -0.15
C THR A 127 -13.17 -6.19 -0.98
N ASN A 128 -13.85 -7.33 -1.18
CA ASN A 128 -15.02 -7.44 -2.05
C ASN A 128 -16.32 -7.22 -1.28
N ARG A 129 -16.38 -7.58 0.02
CA ARG A 129 -17.56 -7.38 0.89
C ARG A 129 -18.12 -5.94 0.84
N PRO A 130 -17.36 -4.88 1.17
CA PRO A 130 -17.89 -3.52 1.16
C PRO A 130 -18.28 -3.05 -0.25
N LEU A 131 -17.56 -3.49 -1.28
CA LEU A 131 -17.88 -3.14 -2.68
C LEU A 131 -19.23 -3.71 -3.11
N LEU A 132 -19.56 -4.94 -2.69
CA LEU A 132 -20.86 -5.56 -2.92
C LEU A 132 -21.97 -4.83 -2.16
N GLU A 133 -21.74 -4.48 -0.89
CA GLU A 133 -22.70 -3.71 -0.08
C GLU A 133 -23.00 -2.34 -0.69
N TRP A 134 -22.01 -1.69 -1.30
CA TRP A 134 -22.18 -0.42 -2.01
C TRP A 134 -22.76 -0.57 -3.42
N GLY A 135 -23.07 -1.78 -3.86
CA GLY A 135 -23.66 -2.03 -5.17
C GLY A 135 -22.71 -1.74 -6.34
N VAL A 136 -21.39 -1.83 -6.13
CA VAL A 136 -20.40 -1.68 -7.20
C VAL A 136 -20.57 -2.86 -8.18
N PRO A 137 -20.83 -2.62 -9.48
CA PRO A 137 -21.14 -3.68 -10.44
C PRO A 137 -19.92 -4.53 -10.83
N GLY A 138 -18.71 -3.95 -10.72
CA GLY A 138 -17.45 -4.56 -11.10
C GLY A 138 -16.31 -3.56 -10.98
N ARG A 139 -15.09 -4.04 -11.13
CA ARG A 139 -13.86 -3.24 -11.10
C ARG A 139 -12.78 -3.90 -11.94
N ASP A 140 -11.72 -3.18 -12.23
CA ASP A 140 -10.58 -3.76 -12.93
C ASP A 140 -9.91 -4.83 -12.05
N ALA A 141 -9.50 -5.92 -12.68
CA ALA A 141 -8.66 -6.96 -12.12
C ALA A 141 -7.65 -7.45 -13.15
N GLY A 142 -6.52 -7.95 -12.65
CA GLY A 142 -5.41 -8.43 -13.46
C GLY A 142 -5.47 -9.93 -13.73
N PHE A 143 -5.22 -10.32 -14.98
CA PHE A 143 -5.19 -11.72 -15.42
C PHE A 143 -3.96 -12.00 -16.29
N PRO A 144 -3.34 -13.19 -16.20
CA PRO A 144 -2.41 -13.64 -17.22
C PRO A 144 -3.16 -13.87 -18.55
N THR A 145 -2.54 -13.50 -19.66
CA THR A 145 -3.18 -13.54 -20.98
C THR A 145 -2.49 -14.50 -21.95
N SER A 146 -1.18 -14.34 -22.14
CA SER A 146 -0.42 -15.14 -23.08
C SER A 146 1.04 -15.23 -22.67
N GLY A 147 1.59 -16.46 -22.70
CA GLY A 147 2.97 -16.71 -22.30
C GLY A 147 3.25 -16.43 -20.82
N ALA A 148 4.53 -16.52 -20.45
CA ALA A 148 4.97 -16.27 -19.08
C ALA A 148 4.99 -14.77 -18.75
N VAL A 149 4.45 -14.43 -17.58
CA VAL A 149 4.41 -13.07 -17.03
C VAL A 149 5.83 -12.59 -16.74
N ARG A 150 6.15 -11.39 -17.21
CA ARG A 150 7.46 -10.74 -16.98
C ARG A 150 7.28 -9.23 -16.87
N LEU A 151 8.21 -8.56 -16.18
CA LEU A 151 8.30 -7.10 -16.22
C LEU A 151 8.74 -6.67 -17.63
N ALA A 152 7.86 -5.97 -18.36
CA ALA A 152 8.15 -5.51 -19.72
C ALA A 152 8.89 -4.16 -19.72
N LYS A 153 8.56 -3.31 -18.75
CA LYS A 153 9.19 -2.02 -18.49
C LYS A 153 9.20 -1.76 -16.98
N PRO A 154 10.17 -1.00 -16.45
CA PRO A 154 10.15 -0.61 -15.05
C PRO A 154 8.88 0.18 -14.71
N ALA A 155 8.18 -0.23 -13.66
CA ALA A 155 6.90 0.35 -13.27
C ALA A 155 7.04 1.69 -12.52
N TYR A 156 8.10 1.80 -11.70
CA TYR A 156 8.30 2.89 -10.75
C TYR A 156 9.64 3.59 -10.91
N LEU A 157 10.43 3.24 -11.93
CA LEU A 157 11.74 3.85 -12.13
C LEU A 157 11.64 5.36 -12.37
N ASP A 158 10.72 5.82 -13.21
CA ASP A 158 10.56 7.26 -13.49
C ASP A 158 10.14 8.03 -12.22
N ASP A 159 9.27 7.44 -11.40
CA ASP A 159 8.82 8.00 -10.12
C ASP A 159 9.99 8.11 -9.14
N TRP A 160 10.81 7.06 -9.05
CA TRP A 160 12.04 7.07 -8.26
C TRP A 160 13.03 8.10 -8.77
N LEU A 161 13.30 8.15 -10.07
CA LEU A 161 14.23 9.12 -10.66
C LEU A 161 13.79 10.56 -10.40
N TYR A 162 12.48 10.84 -10.43
CA TYR A 162 11.95 12.16 -10.09
C TYR A 162 12.15 12.47 -8.60
N LEU A 163 11.74 11.59 -7.68
CA LEU A 163 11.97 11.77 -6.23
C LEU A 163 13.46 11.97 -5.93
N ARG A 164 14.31 11.13 -6.53
CA ARG A 164 15.77 11.17 -6.41
C ARG A 164 16.34 12.51 -6.86
N SER A 165 15.78 13.11 -7.92
CA SER A 165 16.21 14.43 -8.42
C SER A 165 15.90 15.59 -7.46
N LEU A 166 14.95 15.40 -6.54
CA LEU A 166 14.57 16.37 -5.52
C LEU A 166 15.44 16.25 -4.25
N LEU A 167 16.34 15.26 -4.20
CA LEU A 167 17.19 14.98 -3.04
C LEU A 167 18.68 15.10 -3.44
N PRO A 168 19.54 15.63 -2.55
CA PRO A 168 20.98 15.51 -2.75
C PRO A 168 21.39 14.02 -2.67
N GLU A 169 22.41 13.62 -3.42
CA GLU A 169 22.88 12.22 -3.52
C GLU A 169 23.13 11.56 -2.16
N GLY A 170 23.75 12.29 -1.22
CA GLY A 170 24.01 11.80 0.13
C GLY A 170 22.75 11.55 0.98
N ARG A 171 21.57 11.92 0.50
CA ARG A 171 20.27 11.72 1.19
C ARG A 171 19.34 10.77 0.46
N TRP A 172 19.79 10.06 -0.58
CA TRP A 172 18.95 9.04 -1.23
C TRP A 172 18.54 7.91 -0.27
N GLY A 173 19.36 7.62 0.75
CA GLY A 173 19.03 6.67 1.81
C GLY A 173 17.88 7.11 2.73
N ASP A 174 17.48 8.39 2.68
CA ASP A 174 16.33 8.90 3.42
C ASP A 174 15.01 8.63 2.71
N ALA A 175 15.05 8.22 1.43
CA ALA A 175 13.87 8.01 0.62
C ALA A 175 13.36 6.55 0.69
N LYS A 176 12.04 6.39 0.63
CA LYS A 176 11.38 5.09 0.57
C LYS A 176 10.36 5.04 -0.57
N MET A 177 10.39 3.96 -1.35
CA MET A 177 9.34 3.63 -2.32
C MET A 177 8.50 2.45 -1.84
N THR A 178 7.20 2.48 -2.16
CA THR A 178 6.27 1.37 -1.94
C THR A 178 6.05 0.61 -3.25
N VAL A 179 5.91 -0.71 -3.17
CA VAL A 179 5.59 -1.59 -4.32
C VAL A 179 4.48 -2.56 -3.91
N PRO A 180 3.64 -3.04 -4.85
CA PRO A 180 2.54 -3.94 -4.53
C PRO A 180 3.02 -5.37 -4.26
N PRO A 181 2.13 -6.25 -3.77
CA PRO A 181 2.47 -7.66 -3.64
C PRO A 181 2.42 -8.33 -5.01
N PRO A 182 3.18 -9.42 -5.21
CA PRO A 182 3.20 -10.11 -6.49
C PRO A 182 1.82 -10.65 -6.88
N GLY A 183 1.05 -11.13 -5.91
CA GLY A 183 -0.21 -11.87 -6.13
C GLY A 183 -1.49 -11.13 -5.75
N TRP A 184 -1.54 -9.80 -5.88
CA TRP A 184 -2.68 -8.98 -5.42
C TRP A 184 -4.05 -9.53 -5.85
N TRP A 185 -4.23 -9.82 -7.16
CA TRP A 185 -5.52 -10.26 -7.73
C TRP A 185 -5.83 -11.75 -7.52
N HIS A 186 -4.81 -12.58 -7.33
CA HIS A 186 -4.93 -14.04 -7.34
C HIS A 186 -5.94 -14.59 -6.32
N ILE A 187 -5.90 -14.13 -5.06
CA ILE A 187 -6.80 -14.61 -4.01
C ILE A 187 -8.21 -14.01 -4.10
N GLN A 188 -8.38 -12.85 -4.75
CA GLN A 188 -9.64 -12.10 -4.78
C GLN A 188 -10.63 -12.63 -5.82
N LEU A 189 -10.12 -13.31 -6.84
CA LEU A 189 -10.88 -13.85 -7.96
C LEU A 189 -11.30 -15.31 -7.69
N LYS A 190 -12.46 -15.71 -8.22
CA LYS A 190 -12.89 -17.13 -8.21
C LYS A 190 -12.02 -17.98 -9.12
N GLU A 191 -11.75 -17.47 -10.32
CA GLU A 191 -10.88 -18.09 -11.32
C GLU A 191 -9.79 -17.10 -11.74
N PRO A 192 -8.62 -17.11 -11.06
CA PRO A 192 -7.59 -16.10 -11.29
C PRO A 192 -6.84 -16.26 -12.61
N PHE A 193 -6.90 -17.45 -13.24
CA PHE A 193 -6.23 -17.73 -14.51
C PHE A 193 -6.74 -19.03 -15.16
N ASP A 194 -6.48 -19.16 -16.47
CA ASP A 194 -6.70 -20.40 -17.21
C ASP A 194 -5.60 -21.43 -16.90
N ARG A 195 -5.98 -22.65 -16.52
CA ARG A 195 -5.07 -23.76 -16.23
C ARG A 195 -4.24 -24.22 -17.44
N ALA A 196 -4.66 -23.88 -18.66
CA ALA A 196 -3.88 -24.08 -19.87
C ALA A 196 -2.70 -23.09 -20.00
N LEU A 197 -2.81 -21.90 -19.41
CA LEU A 197 -1.72 -20.91 -19.36
C LEU A 197 -0.73 -21.23 -18.25
N TYR A 198 -1.25 -21.58 -17.07
CA TYR A 198 -0.46 -21.96 -15.91
C TYR A 198 -1.02 -23.24 -15.29
N ALA A 199 -0.18 -24.27 -15.14
CA ALA A 199 -0.65 -25.53 -14.56
C ALA A 199 -1.05 -25.39 -13.08
N THR A 200 -0.37 -24.53 -12.32
CA THR A 200 -0.57 -24.37 -10.87
C THR A 200 -0.46 -22.91 -10.43
N ASP A 201 -0.98 -22.61 -9.23
CA ASP A 201 -0.94 -21.28 -8.64
C ASP A 201 0.51 -20.88 -8.34
N GLU A 202 1.35 -21.84 -7.94
CA GLU A 202 2.79 -21.65 -7.74
C GLU A 202 3.50 -21.20 -9.02
N ALA A 203 3.06 -21.67 -10.19
CA ALA A 203 3.68 -21.30 -11.45
C ALA A 203 3.41 -19.83 -11.81
N LEU A 204 2.16 -19.37 -11.66
CA LEU A 204 1.81 -17.96 -11.86
C LEU A 204 2.49 -17.06 -10.84
N LEU A 205 2.42 -17.41 -9.56
CA LEU A 205 3.00 -16.58 -8.49
C LEU A 205 4.52 -16.51 -8.58
N ARG A 206 5.20 -17.55 -9.08
CA ARG A 206 6.64 -17.50 -9.34
C ARG A 206 7.00 -16.44 -10.39
N ASP A 207 6.25 -16.36 -11.48
CA ASP A 207 6.51 -15.38 -12.54
C ASP A 207 6.21 -13.95 -12.06
N LEU A 208 5.11 -13.75 -11.34
CA LEU A 208 4.78 -12.45 -10.71
C LEU A 208 5.85 -12.03 -9.69
N SER A 209 6.34 -12.96 -8.88
CA SER A 209 7.42 -12.73 -7.91
C SER A 209 8.73 -12.36 -8.60
N ALA A 210 9.08 -13.03 -9.70
CA ALA A 210 10.26 -12.71 -10.49
C ALA A 210 10.17 -11.33 -11.15
N ALA A 211 8.98 -10.94 -11.62
CA ALA A 211 8.73 -9.59 -12.15
C ALA A 211 8.91 -8.52 -11.06
N LEU A 212 8.35 -8.73 -9.87
CA LEU A 212 8.51 -7.82 -8.73
C LEU A 212 9.97 -7.72 -8.29
N ARG A 213 10.71 -8.84 -8.23
CA ARG A 213 12.14 -8.84 -7.92
C ARG A 213 12.94 -8.02 -8.94
N THR A 214 12.60 -8.13 -10.22
CA THR A 214 13.24 -7.35 -11.30
C THR A 214 13.01 -5.85 -11.12
N GLU A 215 11.79 -5.45 -10.74
CA GLU A 215 11.46 -4.05 -10.41
C GLU A 215 12.29 -3.55 -9.23
N ILE A 216 12.34 -4.32 -8.13
CA ILE A 216 13.10 -3.98 -6.92
C ILE A 216 14.60 -3.79 -7.24
N LEU A 217 15.19 -4.71 -8.00
CA LEU A 217 16.59 -4.60 -8.43
C LEU A 217 16.83 -3.40 -9.34
N THR A 218 15.88 -3.10 -10.23
CA THR A 218 15.95 -1.91 -11.11
C THR A 218 16.00 -0.62 -10.30
N LEU A 219 15.18 -0.50 -9.25
CA LEU A 219 15.20 0.64 -8.35
C LEU A 219 16.50 0.72 -7.53
N TYR A 220 16.98 -0.43 -7.03
CA TYR A 220 18.23 -0.55 -6.28
C TYR A 220 19.45 -0.11 -7.10
N ASP A 221 19.56 -0.59 -8.34
CA ASP A 221 20.64 -0.26 -9.29
C ASP A 221 20.65 1.24 -9.62
N ASN A 222 19.53 1.93 -9.41
CA ASN A 222 19.38 3.38 -9.55
C ASN A 222 19.49 4.14 -8.21
N GLY A 223 20.02 3.51 -7.16
CA GLY A 223 20.40 4.16 -5.91
C GLY A 223 19.38 4.08 -4.78
N LEU A 224 18.21 3.45 -4.98
CA LEU A 224 17.23 3.28 -3.91
C LEU A 224 17.75 2.28 -2.86
N ARG A 225 17.49 2.54 -1.57
CA ARG A 225 17.96 1.69 -0.46
C ARG A 225 16.87 1.26 0.53
N VAL A 226 15.65 1.78 0.41
CA VAL A 226 14.52 1.38 1.26
C VAL A 226 13.30 1.14 0.37
N VAL A 227 12.82 -0.10 0.36
CA VAL A 227 11.62 -0.52 -0.37
C VAL A 227 10.66 -1.21 0.58
N GLN A 228 9.38 -0.91 0.47
CA GLN A 228 8.31 -1.54 1.22
C GLN A 228 7.34 -2.24 0.27
N VAL A 229 7.07 -3.53 0.51
CA VAL A 229 6.00 -4.27 -0.17
C VAL A 229 4.71 -4.10 0.61
N ASP A 230 3.67 -3.54 0.01
CA ASP A 230 2.37 -3.35 0.66
C ASP A 230 1.46 -4.54 0.32
N ASP A 231 1.20 -5.45 1.28
CA ASP A 231 0.28 -6.56 1.07
C ASP A 231 -0.85 -6.63 2.11
N PRO A 232 -2.02 -6.04 1.82
CA PRO A 232 -3.21 -6.20 2.65
C PRO A 232 -3.71 -7.65 2.72
N ASN A 233 -3.45 -8.47 1.69
CA ASN A 233 -3.97 -9.85 1.63
C ASN A 233 -3.46 -10.69 2.79
N LEU A 234 -2.23 -10.44 3.26
CA LEU A 234 -1.65 -11.15 4.40
C LEU A 234 -2.48 -10.95 5.69
N SER A 235 -3.09 -9.76 5.87
CA SER A 235 -3.96 -9.50 7.04
C SER A 235 -5.27 -10.28 6.99
N PHE A 236 -5.74 -10.66 5.79
CA PHE A 236 -7.03 -11.32 5.61
C PHE A 236 -7.02 -12.76 6.08
N PHE A 237 -5.85 -13.39 6.18
CA PHE A 237 -5.68 -14.67 6.88
C PHE A 237 -6.02 -14.58 8.38
N CYS A 238 -6.16 -13.38 8.94
CA CYS A 238 -6.60 -13.14 10.32
C CYS A 238 -8.09 -12.72 10.42
N ASP A 239 -8.79 -12.53 9.31
CA ASP A 239 -10.20 -12.13 9.31
C ASP A 239 -11.12 -13.33 9.56
N GLU A 240 -11.81 -13.34 10.70
CA GLU A 240 -12.63 -14.48 11.15
C GLU A 240 -13.77 -14.84 10.18
N GLU A 241 -14.36 -13.85 9.53
CA GLU A 241 -15.42 -14.07 8.54
C GLU A 241 -14.86 -14.68 7.24
N TRP A 242 -13.68 -14.24 6.78
CA TRP A 242 -13.00 -14.87 5.65
C TRP A 242 -12.54 -16.30 6.00
N ILE A 243 -12.04 -16.52 7.22
CA ILE A 243 -11.70 -17.86 7.72
C ILE A 243 -12.94 -18.77 7.71
N ALA A 244 -14.09 -18.27 8.17
CA ALA A 244 -15.35 -19.02 8.13
C ALA A 244 -15.76 -19.34 6.69
N THR A 245 -15.67 -18.36 5.78
CA THR A 245 -15.95 -18.56 4.34
C THR A 245 -15.06 -19.65 3.75
N CYS A 246 -13.74 -19.59 4.00
CA CYS A 246 -12.80 -20.61 3.54
C CYS A 246 -13.16 -22.01 4.06
N LYS A 247 -13.56 -22.10 5.34
CA LYS A 247 -13.96 -23.37 5.95
C LYS A 247 -15.21 -23.95 5.28
N ASP A 248 -16.20 -23.12 5.02
CA ASP A 248 -17.45 -23.54 4.37
C ASP A 248 -17.21 -23.96 2.90
N GLU A 249 -16.27 -23.29 2.22
CA GLU A 249 -15.85 -23.61 0.85
C GLU A 249 -14.79 -24.72 0.75
N ASN A 250 -14.38 -25.33 1.88
CA ASN A 250 -13.29 -26.32 1.97
C ASN A 250 -11.95 -25.84 1.37
N VAL A 251 -11.66 -24.54 1.49
CA VAL A 251 -10.36 -23.97 1.13
C VAL A 251 -9.33 -24.28 2.21
N ASP A 252 -8.22 -24.90 1.83
CA ASP A 252 -7.07 -25.10 2.71
C ASP A 252 -6.31 -23.78 2.91
N LEU A 253 -6.70 -23.05 3.96
CA LEU A 253 -6.16 -21.73 4.26
C LEU A 253 -4.68 -21.77 4.69
N ASP A 254 -4.22 -22.88 5.28
CA ASP A 254 -2.83 -23.01 5.70
C ASP A 254 -1.93 -23.27 4.48
N ARG A 255 -2.37 -24.11 3.54
CA ARG A 255 -1.70 -24.26 2.24
C ARG A 255 -1.68 -22.97 1.44
N LEU A 256 -2.77 -22.20 1.46
CA LEU A 256 -2.84 -20.90 0.81
C LEU A 256 -1.87 -19.90 1.45
N LEU A 257 -1.73 -19.90 2.78
CA LEU A 257 -0.75 -19.05 3.47
C LEU A 257 0.68 -19.44 3.10
N GLU A 258 1.01 -20.73 3.02
CA GLU A 258 2.32 -21.21 2.55
C GLU A 258 2.63 -20.71 1.15
N LEU A 259 1.65 -20.76 0.25
CA LEU A 259 1.79 -20.28 -1.12
C LEU A 259 2.14 -18.79 -1.16
N TYR A 260 1.47 -17.96 -0.36
CA TYR A 260 1.71 -16.52 -0.29
C TYR A 260 3.06 -16.20 0.36
N VAL A 261 3.42 -16.88 1.45
CA VAL A 261 4.74 -16.74 2.09
C VAL A 261 5.86 -17.11 1.13
N LYS A 262 5.67 -18.16 0.33
CA LYS A 262 6.61 -18.54 -0.72
C LYS A 262 6.70 -17.47 -1.82
N SER A 263 5.58 -16.94 -2.28
CA SER A 263 5.53 -15.87 -3.29
C SER A 263 6.33 -14.64 -2.83
N HIS A 264 6.09 -14.17 -1.61
CA HIS A 264 6.90 -13.10 -1.02
C HIS A 264 8.38 -13.45 -0.94
N THR A 265 8.71 -14.65 -0.45
CA THR A 265 10.10 -15.10 -0.34
C THR A 265 10.80 -15.11 -1.69
N ASP A 266 10.15 -15.61 -2.74
CA ASP A 266 10.71 -15.64 -4.10
C ASP A 266 10.90 -14.22 -4.68
N ALA A 267 10.02 -13.27 -4.33
CA ALA A 267 10.07 -11.88 -4.79
C ALA A 267 11.20 -11.07 -4.17
N VAL A 268 11.64 -11.43 -2.95
CA VAL A 268 12.67 -10.71 -2.20
C VAL A 268 13.90 -11.56 -1.86
N ALA A 269 14.06 -12.70 -2.54
CA ALA A 269 15.25 -13.56 -2.45
C ALA A 269 16.47 -12.92 -3.12
N ASP A 270 17.65 -13.21 -2.58
CA ASP A 270 18.97 -12.85 -3.14
C ASP A 270 19.15 -11.36 -3.45
N LEU A 271 18.45 -10.50 -2.69
CA LEU A 271 18.59 -9.05 -2.81
C LEU A 271 19.88 -8.53 -2.13
N PRO A 272 20.43 -7.39 -2.56
CA PRO A 272 21.65 -6.82 -2.00
C PRO A 272 21.55 -6.56 -0.48
N PRO A 273 22.61 -6.83 0.29
CA PRO A 273 22.55 -6.77 1.76
C PRO A 273 22.42 -5.35 2.33
N ASP A 274 22.69 -4.31 1.55
CA ASP A 274 22.48 -2.91 1.92
C ASP A 274 21.10 -2.36 1.51
N LEU A 275 20.25 -3.18 0.88
CA LEU A 275 18.85 -2.85 0.61
C LEU A 275 17.97 -3.24 1.80
N THR A 276 17.26 -2.26 2.36
CA THR A 276 16.23 -2.53 3.37
C THR A 276 14.91 -2.91 2.70
N MET A 277 14.46 -4.14 2.94
CA MET A 277 13.16 -4.63 2.49
C MET A 277 12.17 -4.72 3.63
N GLY A 278 11.14 -3.89 3.54
CA GLY A 278 9.99 -3.90 4.42
C GLY A 278 8.78 -4.63 3.82
N VAL A 279 7.87 -5.10 4.67
CA VAL A 279 6.51 -5.47 4.28
C VAL A 279 5.50 -4.77 5.17
N HIS A 280 4.53 -4.10 4.55
CA HIS A 280 3.38 -3.54 5.24
C HIS A 280 2.19 -4.48 5.13
N ILE A 281 1.73 -4.95 6.29
CA ILE A 281 0.55 -5.80 6.39
C ILE A 281 -0.59 -4.91 6.88
N CYS A 282 -1.33 -4.38 5.91
CA CYS A 282 -2.40 -3.41 6.16
C CYS A 282 -3.74 -4.12 6.39
N ARG A 283 -4.60 -3.61 7.28
CA ARG A 283 -6.00 -4.05 7.42
C ARG A 283 -6.97 -3.21 6.60
N GLY A 284 -6.48 -2.51 5.58
CA GLY A 284 -7.22 -1.63 4.71
C GLY A 284 -7.59 -0.27 5.33
N ASN A 285 -7.73 0.71 4.45
CA ASN A 285 -8.17 2.05 4.79
C ASN A 285 -9.11 2.57 3.68
N PHE A 286 -10.31 1.99 3.61
CA PHE A 286 -11.36 2.42 2.69
C PHE A 286 -11.89 3.82 3.05
N PRO A 287 -12.65 4.50 2.16
CA PRO A 287 -13.15 5.83 2.40
C PRO A 287 -13.89 5.93 3.73
N ASN A 288 -13.72 7.07 4.43
CA ASN A 288 -14.27 7.30 5.77
C ASN A 288 -13.70 6.39 6.87
N GLY A 289 -12.49 5.88 6.69
CA GLY A 289 -11.76 5.12 7.72
C GLY A 289 -12.25 3.69 7.91
N VAL A 290 -12.99 3.14 6.94
CA VAL A 290 -13.47 1.76 6.98
C VAL A 290 -12.28 0.81 6.87
N GLY A 291 -12.07 -0.05 7.88
CA GLY A 291 -11.08 -1.12 7.78
C GLY A 291 -11.69 -2.38 7.17
N LEU A 292 -10.84 -3.17 6.51
CA LEU A 292 -11.21 -4.40 5.80
C LEU A 292 -11.10 -5.65 6.64
N ALA A 293 -10.18 -5.64 7.61
CA ALA A 293 -9.90 -6.80 8.45
C ALA A 293 -9.85 -6.41 9.93
N SER A 294 -10.05 -7.40 10.78
CA SER A 294 -9.92 -7.30 12.24
C SER A 294 -9.24 -8.55 12.78
N GLY A 295 -8.75 -8.49 14.03
CA GLY A 295 -8.17 -9.65 14.69
C GLY A 295 -6.64 -9.59 14.80
N SER A 296 -6.13 -10.44 15.71
CA SER A 296 -4.70 -10.52 16.03
C SER A 296 -3.89 -11.13 14.88
N TYR A 297 -2.64 -10.67 14.70
CA TYR A 297 -1.70 -11.27 13.75
C TYR A 297 -1.24 -12.68 14.14
N GLU A 298 -1.68 -13.22 15.28
CA GLU A 298 -1.20 -14.49 15.85
C GLU A 298 -1.15 -15.64 14.84
N ARG A 299 -2.15 -15.76 13.95
CA ARG A 299 -2.22 -16.82 12.95
C ARG A 299 -1.05 -16.81 11.96
N ILE A 300 -0.61 -15.63 11.55
CA ILE A 300 0.39 -15.47 10.48
C ILE A 300 1.78 -15.10 11.01
N ALA A 301 1.85 -14.51 12.21
CA ALA A 301 3.04 -13.81 12.71
C ALA A 301 4.29 -14.70 12.73
N LYS A 302 4.20 -15.90 13.32
CA LYS A 302 5.35 -16.81 13.39
C LYS A 302 5.89 -17.11 12.00
N LYS A 303 5.03 -17.57 11.09
CA LYS A 303 5.41 -17.97 9.73
C LYS A 303 5.97 -16.78 8.95
N ILE A 304 5.30 -15.64 8.93
CA ILE A 304 5.78 -14.45 8.21
C ILE A 304 7.12 -13.95 8.76
N PHE A 305 7.26 -13.86 10.09
CA PHE A 305 8.49 -13.35 10.69
C PHE A 305 9.68 -14.28 10.46
N THR A 306 9.49 -15.60 10.48
CA THR A 306 10.61 -16.55 10.40
C THR A 306 10.88 -17.08 9.01
N GLU A 307 9.91 -17.07 8.10
CA GLU A 307 10.03 -17.72 6.79
C GLU A 307 10.13 -16.74 5.61
N THR A 308 9.88 -15.44 5.81
CA THR A 308 10.14 -14.43 4.78
C THR A 308 11.50 -13.76 5.01
N PRO A 309 12.18 -13.25 3.97
CA PRO A 309 13.47 -12.58 4.12
C PRO A 309 13.34 -11.08 4.44
N TYR A 310 12.13 -10.57 4.66
CA TYR A 310 11.93 -9.18 5.10
C TYR A 310 12.66 -8.90 6.41
N THR A 311 13.26 -7.72 6.48
CA THR A 311 13.99 -7.23 7.66
C THR A 311 13.16 -6.26 8.50
N VAL A 312 12.13 -5.64 7.91
CA VAL A 312 11.24 -4.68 8.57
C VAL A 312 9.77 -5.05 8.33
N PHE A 313 8.95 -5.05 9.38
CA PHE A 313 7.50 -5.27 9.29
C PHE A 313 6.74 -4.02 9.73
N TYR A 314 5.84 -3.50 8.90
CA TYR A 314 4.98 -2.36 9.21
C TYR A 314 3.59 -2.88 9.58
N LEU A 315 3.25 -2.81 10.88
CA LEU A 315 2.08 -3.48 11.45
C LEU A 315 1.15 -2.49 12.15
N GLU A 316 -0.14 -2.55 11.80
CA GLU A 316 -1.20 -1.75 12.43
C GLU A 316 -1.53 -2.19 13.87
N PHE A 317 -1.49 -1.25 14.80
CA PHE A 317 -1.86 -1.39 16.23
C PHE A 317 -2.48 -0.09 16.78
N ASP A 318 -3.29 0.64 16.01
CA ASP A 318 -3.88 1.93 16.43
C ASP A 318 -5.15 1.79 17.27
N SER A 319 -5.83 0.65 17.18
CA SER A 319 -7.14 0.42 17.80
C SER A 319 -7.23 -0.96 18.45
N PRO A 320 -8.12 -1.18 19.44
CA PRO A 320 -8.37 -2.51 19.99
C PRO A 320 -8.74 -3.57 18.94
N ARG A 321 -9.37 -3.13 17.83
CA ARG A 321 -9.72 -3.99 16.68
C ARG A 321 -8.48 -4.59 15.99
N ALA A 322 -7.34 -3.91 16.06
CA ALA A 322 -6.08 -4.37 15.48
C ALA A 322 -5.41 -5.50 16.28
N GLY A 323 -6.00 -5.90 17.41
CA GLY A 323 -5.49 -6.95 18.29
C GLY A 323 -4.51 -6.42 19.35
N ASP A 324 -3.77 -7.34 19.94
CA ASP A 324 -2.73 -7.08 20.93
C ASP A 324 -1.32 -7.27 20.36
N PHE A 325 -0.30 -7.01 21.17
CA PHE A 325 1.10 -7.15 20.78
C PHE A 325 1.64 -8.58 20.91
N GLU A 326 0.88 -9.56 21.43
CA GLU A 326 1.37 -10.93 21.67
C GLU A 326 2.01 -11.60 20.44
N PRO A 327 1.55 -11.38 19.20
CA PRO A 327 2.19 -11.97 18.03
C PRO A 327 3.67 -11.57 17.86
N LEU A 328 4.09 -10.43 18.43
CA LEU A 328 5.47 -9.94 18.37
C LEU A 328 6.46 -10.82 19.14
N LYS A 329 5.98 -11.75 20.00
CA LYS A 329 6.84 -12.72 20.70
C LYS A 329 7.61 -13.63 19.73
N TYR A 330 7.13 -13.79 18.50
CA TYR A 330 7.78 -14.59 17.47
C TYR A 330 8.84 -13.84 16.66
N LEU A 331 9.06 -12.54 16.92
CA LEU A 331 9.96 -11.70 16.12
C LEU A 331 11.43 -12.10 16.33
N PRO A 332 12.17 -12.51 15.27
CA PRO A 332 13.60 -12.78 15.36
C PRO A 332 14.42 -11.56 15.78
N VAL A 333 15.54 -11.81 16.45
CA VAL A 333 16.41 -10.76 17.03
C VAL A 333 16.97 -9.79 15.99
N ASP A 334 17.15 -10.25 14.76
CA ASP A 334 17.73 -9.55 13.63
C ASP A 334 16.71 -8.76 12.79
N LYS A 335 15.42 -8.82 13.14
CA LYS A 335 14.32 -8.15 12.41
C LYS A 335 13.71 -7.01 13.21
N ALA A 336 13.09 -6.06 12.52
CA ALA A 336 12.45 -4.90 13.15
C ALA A 336 10.95 -4.82 12.82
N VAL A 337 10.22 -4.15 13.69
CA VAL A 337 8.81 -3.81 13.53
C VAL A 337 8.65 -2.30 13.65
N VAL A 338 7.98 -1.71 12.67
CA VAL A 338 7.45 -0.35 12.74
C VAL A 338 6.02 -0.45 13.27
N LEU A 339 5.81 0.03 14.50
CA LEU A 339 4.53 -0.01 15.18
C LEU A 339 3.63 1.13 14.69
N GLY A 340 2.60 0.76 13.94
CA GLY A 340 1.56 1.66 13.47
C GLY A 340 0.57 2.01 14.58
N VAL A 341 0.94 2.95 15.45
CA VAL A 341 0.18 3.28 16.68
C VAL A 341 -0.63 4.57 16.58
N VAL A 342 -0.37 5.40 15.57
CA VAL A 342 -1.14 6.63 15.30
C VAL A 342 -2.16 6.36 14.20
N THR A 343 -3.45 6.62 14.47
CA THR A 343 -4.50 6.37 13.48
C THR A 343 -4.47 7.38 12.35
N THR A 344 -4.66 6.90 11.12
CA THR A 344 -4.94 7.73 9.93
C THR A 344 -6.43 7.73 9.56
N LYS A 345 -7.26 6.98 10.31
CA LYS A 345 -8.68 6.78 10.04
C LYS A 345 -9.57 7.89 10.61
N SER A 346 -9.09 8.65 11.58
CA SER A 346 -9.77 9.83 12.14
C SER A 346 -8.79 10.96 12.45
N ALA A 347 -9.31 12.19 12.49
CA ALA A 347 -8.53 13.39 12.81
C ALA A 347 -8.23 13.60 14.30
N GLU A 348 -8.79 12.79 15.19
CA GLU A 348 -8.53 12.90 16.63
C GLU A 348 -7.06 12.64 16.92
N MET A 349 -6.45 13.50 17.74
CA MET A 349 -5.05 13.36 18.14
C MET A 349 -4.93 12.41 19.31
N GLU A 350 -4.01 11.47 19.20
CA GLU A 350 -3.69 10.51 20.24
C GLU A 350 -2.91 11.17 21.38
N ASP A 351 -3.07 10.63 22.59
CA ASP A 351 -2.28 11.05 23.75
C ASP A 351 -0.86 10.47 23.67
N LEU A 352 0.13 11.36 23.78
CA LEU A 352 1.55 10.99 23.64
C LEU A 352 2.02 10.01 24.73
N ALA A 353 1.55 10.15 25.96
CA ALA A 353 1.95 9.26 27.05
C ALA A 353 1.35 7.86 26.85
N ALA A 354 0.08 7.79 26.45
CA ALA A 354 -0.57 6.52 26.10
C ALA A 354 0.14 5.82 24.92
N LEU A 355 0.55 6.56 23.89
CA LEU A 355 1.33 6.00 22.79
C LEU A 355 2.67 5.44 23.26
N LYS A 356 3.38 6.15 24.15
CA LYS A 356 4.65 5.71 24.73
C LYS A 356 4.50 4.40 25.51
N ASP A 357 3.45 4.30 26.33
CA ASP A 357 3.14 3.08 27.07
C ASP A 357 2.87 1.90 26.14
N ARG A 358 2.16 2.10 25.03
CA ARG A 358 1.94 1.06 24.02
C ARG A 358 3.24 0.56 23.40
N VAL A 359 4.18 1.45 23.09
CA VAL A 359 5.49 1.06 22.54
C VAL A 359 6.30 0.24 23.57
N TYR A 360 6.23 0.60 24.86
CA TYR A 360 6.86 -0.17 25.93
C TYR A 360 6.24 -1.56 26.11
N GLN A 361 4.91 -1.68 26.01
CA GLN A 361 4.24 -2.99 26.03
C GLN A 361 4.72 -3.88 24.88
N ALA A 362 4.83 -3.35 23.67
CA ALA A 362 5.34 -4.10 22.51
C ALA A 362 6.80 -4.55 22.74
N ALA A 363 7.64 -3.67 23.28
CA ALA A 363 9.03 -3.98 23.61
C ALA A 363 9.16 -5.10 24.66
N ASP A 364 8.31 -5.09 25.69
CA ASP A 364 8.27 -6.14 26.70
C ASP A 364 7.88 -7.50 26.11
N VAL A 365 6.92 -7.53 25.18
CA VAL A 365 6.53 -8.77 24.48
C VAL A 365 7.67 -9.31 23.61
N ILE A 366 8.34 -8.45 22.86
CA ILE A 366 9.48 -8.83 22.00
C ILE A 366 10.62 -9.38 22.86
N ALA A 367 11.02 -8.67 23.92
CA ALA A 367 12.11 -9.07 24.81
C ALA A 367 11.81 -10.43 25.46
N ARG A 368 10.57 -10.62 25.94
CA ARG A 368 10.11 -11.90 26.51
C ARG A 368 10.16 -13.03 25.48
N GLY A 369 9.66 -12.79 24.27
CA GLY A 369 9.60 -13.79 23.21
C GLY A 369 10.98 -14.25 22.72
N GLN A 370 11.93 -13.32 22.64
CA GLN A 370 13.31 -13.61 22.22
C GLN A 370 14.14 -14.27 23.33
N GLY A 371 13.76 -14.06 24.60
CA GLY A 371 14.40 -14.71 25.74
C GLY A 371 15.88 -14.32 25.91
N GLY A 372 16.69 -15.23 26.47
CA GLY A 372 18.13 -15.02 26.59
C GLY A 372 18.56 -13.85 27.49
N GLY A 373 17.66 -13.35 28.34
CA GLY A 373 17.92 -12.19 29.20
C GLY A 373 17.82 -10.84 28.49
N ARG A 374 17.29 -10.77 27.25
CA ARG A 374 17.01 -9.49 26.60
C ARG A 374 16.08 -8.65 27.45
N THR A 375 16.37 -7.35 27.52
CA THR A 375 15.52 -6.38 28.21
C THR A 375 14.62 -5.64 27.23
N ARG A 376 13.64 -4.91 27.78
CA ARG A 376 12.83 -3.95 27.03
C ARG A 376 13.71 -2.95 26.27
N GLU A 377 14.78 -2.48 26.89
CA GLU A 377 15.71 -1.51 26.31
C GLU A 377 16.47 -2.11 25.11
N ASP A 378 16.80 -3.40 25.15
CA ASP A 378 17.36 -4.10 23.98
C ASP A 378 16.35 -4.17 22.83
N ALA A 379 15.09 -4.52 23.12
CA ALA A 379 14.04 -4.58 22.10
C ALA A 379 13.74 -3.18 21.50
N LEU A 380 13.69 -2.14 22.34
CA LEU A 380 13.58 -0.75 21.89
C LEU A 380 14.77 -0.36 21.00
N ARG A 381 16.00 -0.73 21.37
CA ARG A 381 17.21 -0.41 20.58
C ARG A 381 17.25 -1.18 19.26
N ASP A 382 16.90 -2.45 19.23
CA ASP A 382 17.25 -3.29 18.08
C ASP A 382 16.07 -3.61 17.16
N ASN A 383 14.84 -3.53 17.66
CA ASN A 383 13.68 -4.13 16.99
C ASN A 383 12.52 -3.16 16.73
N LEU A 384 12.49 -1.94 17.28
CA LEU A 384 11.28 -1.10 17.25
C LEU A 384 11.45 0.29 16.63
N ALA A 385 10.43 0.69 15.88
CA ALA A 385 10.16 2.05 15.42
C ALA A 385 8.65 2.34 15.51
N VAL A 386 8.24 3.56 15.23
CA VAL A 386 6.84 4.01 15.27
C VAL A 386 6.43 4.70 13.98
N SER A 387 5.16 4.53 13.60
CA SER A 387 4.57 5.21 12.45
C SER A 387 3.07 5.45 12.68
N PRO A 388 2.39 6.16 11.76
CA PRO A 388 0.98 5.98 11.56
C PRO A 388 0.65 4.53 11.17
N GLN A 389 -0.59 4.11 11.40
CA GLN A 389 -1.05 2.74 11.18
C GLN A 389 -1.00 2.30 9.72
N CYS A 390 -1.38 3.20 8.82
CA CYS A 390 -1.39 3.02 7.37
C CYS A 390 -0.93 4.35 6.73
N GLY A 391 -0.95 4.44 5.40
CA GLY A 391 -0.89 5.72 4.72
C GLY A 391 -2.12 6.59 5.01
N PHE A 392 -2.05 7.87 4.63
CA PHE A 392 -3.16 8.81 4.80
C PHE A 392 -4.13 8.82 3.61
N ALA A 393 -3.79 8.20 2.47
CA ALA A 393 -4.66 8.13 1.29
C ALA A 393 -4.39 6.86 0.46
N SER A 394 -5.15 5.78 0.70
CA SER A 394 -4.97 4.51 -0.02
C SER A 394 -5.55 4.52 -1.44
N ASP A 395 -6.55 5.36 -1.70
CA ASP A 395 -7.02 5.76 -3.02
C ASP A 395 -6.91 7.29 -3.24
N HIS A 396 -6.94 7.71 -4.50
CA HIS A 396 -6.81 9.10 -4.93
C HIS A 396 -7.86 10.08 -4.37
N SER A 397 -8.98 9.56 -3.84
CA SER A 397 -10.09 10.35 -3.32
C SER A 397 -10.24 10.32 -1.79
N GLU A 398 -9.33 9.65 -1.08
CA GLU A 398 -9.57 9.24 0.31
C GLU A 398 -8.83 10.06 1.37
N GLY A 399 -9.41 10.03 2.57
CA GLY A 399 -8.82 10.45 3.83
C GLY A 399 -9.65 9.90 5.00
N GLY A 400 -9.03 9.83 6.18
CA GLY A 400 -9.76 9.50 7.41
C GLY A 400 -10.86 10.51 7.73
N VAL A 401 -11.80 10.14 8.61
CA VAL A 401 -12.91 11.00 9.02
C VAL A 401 -12.37 12.31 9.61
N GLY A 402 -12.69 13.43 8.94
CA GLY A 402 -12.26 14.77 9.31
C GLY A 402 -10.77 15.06 9.08
N MET A 403 -10.03 14.15 8.44
CA MET A 403 -8.59 14.33 8.21
C MET A 403 -8.34 15.44 7.17
N THR A 404 -7.55 16.44 7.56
CA THR A 404 -7.05 17.49 6.66
C THR A 404 -5.55 17.34 6.44
N ARG A 405 -4.99 18.06 5.45
CA ARG A 405 -3.54 18.08 5.21
C ARG A 405 -2.77 18.61 6.43
N GLU A 406 -3.31 19.63 7.09
CA GLU A 406 -2.73 20.19 8.32
C GLU A 406 -2.74 19.14 9.44
N ARG A 407 -3.85 18.42 9.62
CA ARG A 407 -3.95 17.35 10.62
C ARG A 407 -3.01 16.18 10.33
N MET A 408 -2.86 15.81 9.07
CA MET A 408 -1.88 14.80 8.65
C MET A 408 -0.46 15.19 9.10
N TRP A 409 -0.06 16.45 8.87
CA TRP A 409 1.23 16.94 9.32
C TRP A 409 1.37 16.94 10.84
N GLU A 410 0.33 17.37 11.57
CA GLU A 410 0.32 17.32 13.04
C GLU A 410 0.48 15.88 13.57
N LYS A 411 -0.12 14.88 12.91
CA LYS A 411 0.06 13.46 13.25
C LYS A 411 1.46 12.96 12.95
N LEU A 412 2.07 13.36 11.84
CA LEU A 412 3.48 13.04 11.54
C LEU A 412 4.42 13.71 12.55
N ASP A 413 4.13 14.95 12.97
CA ASP A 413 4.84 15.64 14.04
C ASP A 413 4.66 14.94 15.40
N LEU A 414 3.49 14.34 15.68
CA LEU A 414 3.26 13.51 16.86
C LEU A 414 4.13 12.24 16.84
N VAL A 415 4.22 11.53 15.71
CA VAL A 415 5.08 10.34 15.55
C VAL A 415 6.55 10.70 15.82
N LYS A 416 7.01 11.84 15.30
CA LYS A 416 8.37 12.35 15.57
C LYS A 416 8.61 12.63 17.05
N ARG A 417 7.66 13.31 17.72
CA ARG A 417 7.74 13.57 19.17
C ARG A 417 7.78 12.29 19.98
N LEU A 418 6.94 11.31 19.65
CA LEU A 418 6.96 9.98 20.27
C LEU A 418 8.32 9.30 20.08
N SER A 419 8.87 9.37 18.87
CA SER A 419 10.20 8.83 18.59
C SER A 419 11.28 9.52 19.42
N GLU A 420 11.26 10.85 19.55
CA GLU A 420 12.25 11.59 20.32
C GLU A 420 12.16 11.27 21.83
N ASP A 421 10.94 11.09 22.35
CA ASP A 421 10.68 10.75 23.76
C ASP A 421 11.16 9.33 24.14
N ILE A 422 11.32 8.44 23.16
CA ILE A 422 11.74 7.04 23.36
C ILE A 422 13.20 6.86 22.96
N TRP A 423 13.64 7.50 21.88
CA TRP A 423 15.00 7.44 21.33
C TRP A 423 15.60 8.84 21.17
N PRO A 424 15.96 9.53 22.28
CA PRO A 424 16.50 10.88 22.23
C PRO A 424 17.74 10.99 21.33
N GLY A 425 17.79 12.02 20.49
CA GLY A 425 18.91 12.28 19.58
C GLY A 425 18.99 11.35 18.37
N TRP A 426 17.98 10.52 18.10
CA TRP A 426 17.94 9.74 16.87
C TRP A 426 17.71 10.62 15.64
N ASN A 427 16.82 11.61 15.76
CA ASN A 427 16.35 12.43 14.65
C ASN A 427 17.35 13.53 14.22
N SER A 428 18.50 13.65 14.88
CA SER A 428 19.54 14.65 14.58
C SER A 428 20.62 14.16 13.59
N ARG A 429 20.35 13.06 12.89
CA ARG A 429 21.23 12.48 11.87
C ARG A 429 21.19 13.24 10.55
#